data_AF-A0A379X1F0-F1
#
_entry.id   AF-A0A379X1F0-F1
#
_cell.length_a   1.000
_cell.length_b   1.000
_cell.length_c   1.000
_cell.angle_alpha   90.00
_cell.angle_beta   90.00
_cell.angle_gamma   90.00
#
_symmetry.space_group_name_H-M   'P 1'
#
loop_
_entity.id
_entity.type
_entity.pdbx_description
1 polymer ?
#
loop_
_entity_poly.entity_id
_entity_poly.type
_entity_poly.pdbx_seq_one_letter_code
_entity_poly.pdbx_strand_id
1 'polypeptide(L)' 'MVNNAMLVTNTVITDRLSLEFRSWVTRMRTPAPLVEAIRLYQASAPVEVKRYFELQDDGSFSSDTIMLEAHKAV' A
#
# COMPACT_ATOMS: atom_id res chain seq x y z
N MET A 1 -8.30 -9.38 -15.65
CA MET A 1 -8.52 -10.18 -14.42
C MET A 1 -10.00 -10.30 -14.09
N VAL A 2 -10.69 -9.22 -13.70
CA VAL A 2 -12.14 -9.26 -13.36
C VAL A 2 -13.00 -9.66 -14.56
N ASN A 3 -12.94 -8.93 -15.67
CA ASN A 3 -13.73 -9.25 -16.87
C ASN A 3 -13.40 -10.63 -17.46
N ASN A 4 -12.13 -11.04 -17.39
CA ASN A 4 -11.70 -12.37 -17.86
C ASN A 4 -12.33 -13.51 -17.03
N ALA A 5 -12.81 -13.22 -15.81
CA ALA A 5 -13.53 -14.17 -14.97
C ALA A 5 -15.06 -14.12 -15.20
N MET A 6 -15.53 -13.49 -16.28
CA MET A 6 -16.95 -13.27 -16.56
C MET A 6 -17.66 -12.48 -15.46
N LEU A 7 -16.94 -11.56 -14.82
CA LEU A 7 -17.50 -10.61 -13.86
C LEU A 7 -17.56 -9.21 -14.49
N VAL A 8 -18.64 -8.49 -14.25
CA VAL A 8 -18.82 -7.08 -14.61
C VAL A 8 -18.71 -6.25 -13.34
N THR A 9 -17.79 -5.30 -13.31
CA THR A 9 -17.60 -4.38 -12.18
C THR A 9 -18.76 -3.39 -12.11
N ASN A 10 -19.41 -3.30 -10.94
CA ASN A 10 -20.44 -2.30 -10.65
C ASN A 10 -19.81 -1.06 -10.05
N THR A 11 -18.98 -1.26 -9.03
CA THR A 11 -18.47 -0.19 -8.18
C THR A 11 -16.97 -0.36 -7.98
N VAL A 12 -16.25 0.76 -8.08
CA VAL A 12 -14.84 0.85 -7.72
C VAL A 12 -14.69 1.92 -6.66
N ILE A 13 -14.19 1.54 -5.50
CA ILE A 13 -13.86 2.46 -4.41
C ILE A 13 -12.35 2.43 -4.22
N THR A 14 -11.73 3.60 -4.18
CA THR A 14 -10.31 3.76 -3.91
C THR A 14 -10.13 4.49 -2.59
N ASP A 15 -9.14 4.09 -1.81
CA ASP A 15 -8.81 4.74 -0.55
C ASP A 15 -7.29 4.72 -0.28
N ARG A 16 -6.85 5.56 0.65
CA ARG A 16 -5.46 5.71 1.09
C ARG A 16 -5.31 5.12 2.47
N LEU A 17 -4.69 3.95 2.56
CA LEU A 17 -4.44 3.28 3.83
C LEU A 17 -3.17 3.84 4.48
N SER A 18 -3.33 4.53 5.60
CA SER A 18 -2.19 4.89 6.46
C SER A 18 -1.66 3.65 7.20
N LEU A 19 -0.35 3.45 7.10
CA LEU A 19 0.37 2.34 7.70
C LEU A 19 1.42 2.89 8.67
N GLU A 20 1.17 2.69 9.96
CA GLU A 20 2.16 2.96 11.00
C GLU A 20 3.30 1.94 10.89
N PHE A 21 4.53 2.45 10.73
CA PHE A 21 5.68 1.64 10.31
C PHE A 21 6.00 0.50 11.28
N ARG A 22 6.03 0.79 12.59
CA ARG A 22 6.41 -0.20 13.62
C ARG A 22 5.39 -1.33 13.68
N SER A 23 4.10 -0.99 13.70
CA SER A 23 3.00 -1.95 13.65
C SER A 23 3.07 -2.81 12.38
N TRP A 24 3.32 -2.19 11.24
CA TRP A 24 3.45 -2.88 9.96
C TRP A 24 4.62 -3.87 9.93
N VAL A 25 5.85 -3.45 10.26
CA VAL A 25 7.02 -4.36 10.26
C VAL A 25 6.88 -5.48 11.30
N THR A 26 6.26 -5.20 12.44
CA THR A 26 6.00 -6.20 13.49
C THR A 26 5.03 -7.27 12.98
N ARG A 27 3.93 -6.85 12.36
CA ARG A 27 2.92 -7.76 11.80
C ARG A 27 3.49 -8.61 10.65
N MET A 28 4.36 -8.01 9.82
CA MET A 28 5.07 -8.70 8.74
C MET A 28 6.22 -9.59 9.25
N ARG A 29 6.59 -9.49 10.53
CA ARG A 29 7.74 -10.17 11.15
C ARG A 29 9.04 -9.88 10.40
N THR A 30 9.20 -8.63 9.95
CA THR A 30 10.36 -8.19 9.17
C THR A 30 11.63 -8.25 10.03
N PRO A 31 12.67 -9.00 9.64
CA PRO A 31 13.94 -9.04 10.36
C PRO A 31 14.62 -7.67 10.45
N ALA A 32 15.32 -7.42 11.55
CA ALA A 32 15.94 -6.12 11.83
C ALA A 32 16.82 -5.56 10.69
N PRO A 33 17.67 -6.34 9.98
CA PRO A 33 18.43 -5.83 8.85
C PRO A 33 17.56 -5.27 7.71
N LEU A 34 16.38 -5.86 7.49
CA LEU A 34 15.45 -5.41 6.45
C LEU A 34 14.64 -4.19 6.90
N VAL A 35 14.32 -4.07 8.20
CA VAL A 35 13.71 -2.85 8.76
C VAL A 35 14.63 -1.65 8.54
N GLU A 36 15.93 -1.80 8.79
CA GLU A 36 16.92 -0.75 8.55
C GLU A 36 17.06 -0.42 7.06
N ALA A 37 17.12 -1.45 6.21
CA ALA A 37 17.16 -1.25 4.76
C ALA A 37 15.94 -0.48 4.24
N ILE A 38 14.73 -0.78 4.73
CA ILE A 38 13.51 -0.05 4.34
C ILE A 38 13.59 1.42 4.75
N ARG A 39 14.09 1.73 5.96
CA ARG A 39 14.28 3.11 6.40
C ARG A 39 15.28 3.87 5.54
N LEU A 40 16.40 3.22 5.19
CA LEU A 40 17.38 3.78 4.26
C LEU A 40 16.76 4.06 2.88
N TYR A 41 15.95 3.14 2.36
CA TYR A 41 15.22 3.35 1.11
C TYR A 41 14.25 4.52 1.20
N GLN A 42 13.46 4.63 2.26
CA GLN A 42 12.53 5.74 2.47
C GLN A 42 13.28 7.09 2.58
N ALA A 43 14.40 7.13 3.31
CA ALA A 43 15.20 8.34 3.47
C ALA A 43 15.84 8.80 2.15
N SER A 44 16.31 7.86 1.32
CA SER A 44 16.92 8.14 0.01
C SER A 44 15.91 8.37 -1.11
N ALA A 45 14.60 8.20 -0.84
CA ALA A 45 13.57 8.32 -1.86
C ALA A 45 13.47 9.75 -2.43
N PRO A 46 13.18 9.90 -3.74
CA PRO A 46 12.88 11.19 -4.35
C PRO A 46 11.71 11.92 -3.68
N VAL A 47 11.67 13.25 -3.80
CA VAL A 47 10.65 14.10 -3.16
C VAL A 47 9.24 13.72 -3.63
N GLU A 48 9.07 13.42 -4.91
CA GLU A 48 7.80 12.99 -5.49
C GLU A 48 7.31 11.67 -4.90
N VAL A 49 8.22 10.74 -4.60
CA VAL A 49 7.90 9.45 -3.96
C VAL A 49 7.51 9.68 -2.50
N LYS A 50 8.29 10.48 -1.77
CA LYS A 50 7.98 10.87 -0.38
C LYS A 50 6.61 11.51 -0.27
N ARG A 51 6.30 12.43 -1.18
CA ARG A 51 5.00 13.11 -1.24
C ARG A 51 3.88 12.16 -1.62
N TYR A 52 4.06 11.33 -2.64
CA TYR A 52 3.01 10.42 -3.10
C TYR A 52 2.62 9.39 -2.04
N PHE A 53 3.61 8.77 -1.40
CA PHE A 53 3.37 7.78 -0.35
C PHE A 53 3.28 8.37 1.05
N GLU A 54 3.27 9.70 1.21
CA GLU A 54 3.19 10.37 2.51
C GLU A 54 4.20 9.81 3.52
N LEU A 55 5.45 9.65 3.07
CA LEU A 55 6.53 9.10 3.92
C LEU A 55 6.82 10.06 5.08
N GLN A 56 6.75 9.53 6.30
CA GLN A 56 6.98 10.26 7.55
C GLN A 56 8.34 9.90 8.16
N ASP A 57 8.82 10.74 9.07
CA ASP A 57 10.14 10.58 9.71
C ASP A 57 10.26 9.31 10.58
N ASP A 58 9.14 8.80 11.11
CA ASP A 58 9.07 7.54 11.85
C ASP A 58 9.08 6.29 10.94
N GLY A 59 8.99 6.51 9.62
CA GLY A 59 8.90 5.52 8.55
C GLY A 59 7.46 5.21 8.13
N SER A 60 6.46 5.80 8.78
CA SER A 60 5.04 5.57 8.45
C SER A 60 4.75 6.08 7.03
N PHE A 61 3.83 5.40 6.34
CA PHE A 61 3.54 5.68 4.94
C PHE A 61 2.09 5.38 4.59
N SER A 62 1.63 5.83 3.44
CA SER A 62 0.33 5.53 2.87
C SER A 62 0.46 4.52 1.72
N SER A 63 -0.57 3.73 1.49
CA SER A 63 -0.67 2.82 0.35
C SER A 63 -2.05 2.94 -0.28
N ASP A 64 -2.13 2.90 -1.60
CA ASP A 64 -3.40 2.94 -2.29
C ASP A 64 -4.09 1.58 -2.20
N THR A 65 -5.39 1.62 -1.93
CA THR A 65 -6.24 0.44 -1.87
C THR A 65 -7.39 0.57 -2.84
N ILE A 66 -7.91 -0.57 -3.29
CA ILE A 66 -9.07 -0.65 -4.15
C ILE A 66 -10.02 -1.71 -3.60
N MET A 67 -11.30 -1.36 -3.49
CA MET A 67 -12.39 -2.29 -3.27
C MET A 67 -13.25 -2.32 -4.52
N LEU A 68 -13.53 -3.54 -4.99
CA LEU A 68 -14.30 -3.80 -6.20
C LEU A 68 -15.56 -4.55 -5.82
N GLU A 69 -16.70 -4.03 -6.26
CA GLU A 69 -17.95 -4.78 -6.30
C GLU A 69 -18.21 -5.20 -7.75
N ALA A 70 -18.47 -6.49 -7.96
CA ALA A 70 -18.72 -7.03 -9.29
C ALA A 70 -19.76 -8.15 -9.21
N HIS A 71 -20.50 -8.35 -10.30
CA HIS A 71 -21.45 -9.44 -10.46
C HIS A 71 -21.08 -10.30 -11.65
N LYS A 72 -21.59 -11.54 -11.67
CA LYS A 72 -21.42 -12.42 -12.83
C LYS A 72 -22.19 -11.88 -14.03
N ALA A 73 -21.52 -11.81 -15.18
CA ALA A 73 -22.16 -11.53 -16.45
C ALA A 73 -23.24 -12.58 -16.72
N VAL A 74 -24.46 -12.12 -17.00
CA VAL A 74 -25.58 -12.97 -17.44
C VAL A 74 -25.40 -13.33 -18.91
#